data_AF-U5YQE9-F1
#
_entry.id   AF-U5YQE9-F1
#
_cell.length_a   1.000
_cell.length_b   1.000
_cell.length_c   1.000
_cell.angle_alpha   90.00
_cell.angle_beta   90.00
_cell.angle_gamma   90.00
#
_symmetry.space_group_name_H-M   'P 1'
#
loop_
_entity.id
_entity.type
_entity.pdbx_description
1 polymer ?
#
loop_
_entity_poly.entity_id
_entity_poly.type
_entity_poly.pdbx_seq_one_letter_code
_entity_poly.pdbx_strand_id
1 'polypeptide(L)'
;MASFPVRVAAAALGLPDDRAEETLERLTAQHLLDADFVKGSGVRFSYHPLVRLYARELTFDVDSMQSRHGAVQNALAAWYTRPAGALVPLRATASPGTGPAVRAGAGAAFPAAALPPELGFTA
;
A
#
# COMPACT_ATOMS: atom_id res chain seq x y z
N MET A 1 1.44 -11.09 7.57
CA MET A 1 0.08 -10.97 8.16
C MET A 1 -0.61 -9.74 7.60
N ALA A 2 -1.94 -9.68 7.64
CA ALA A 2 -2.67 -8.48 7.23
C ALA A 2 -2.49 -7.40 8.30
N SER A 3 -1.88 -6.27 7.93
CA SER A 3 -1.58 -5.16 8.84
C SER A 3 -2.41 -3.93 8.49
N PHE A 4 -2.71 -3.08 9.46
CA PHE A 4 -3.56 -1.90 9.31
C PHE A 4 -2.96 -0.65 9.97
N PRO A 5 -3.27 0.56 9.47
CA PRO A 5 -2.83 1.82 10.07
C PRO A 5 -3.80 2.29 11.17
N VAL A 6 -3.35 3.18 12.07
CA VAL A 6 -4.16 3.74 13.17
C VAL A 6 -5.53 4.25 12.70
N ARG A 7 -5.57 5.08 11.65
CA ARG A 7 -6.81 5.68 11.11
C ARG A 7 -7.93 4.69 10.81
N VAL A 8 -7.56 3.46 10.42
CA VAL A 8 -8.55 2.42 10.06
C VAL A 8 -9.12 1.80 11.32
N ALA A 9 -8.29 1.59 12.35
CA ALA A 9 -8.75 1.14 13.65
C ALA A 9 -9.62 2.22 14.32
N ALA A 10 -9.19 3.48 14.26
CA ALA A 10 -9.94 4.63 14.77
C ALA A 10 -11.35 4.71 14.13
N ALA A 11 -11.43 4.61 12.80
CA ALA A 11 -12.71 4.61 12.08
C ALA A 11 -13.58 3.40 12.41
N ALA A 12 -13.00 2.20 12.53
CA ALA A 12 -13.73 0.99 12.89
C ALA A 12 -14.34 1.09 14.30
N LEU A 13 -13.59 1.68 15.25
CA LEU A 13 -13.99 1.85 16.64
C LEU A 13 -14.83 3.10 16.90
N GLY A 14 -14.95 4.00 15.91
CA GLY A 14 -15.60 5.30 16.08
C GLY A 14 -14.87 6.21 17.07
N LEU A 15 -13.54 6.07 17.19
CA LEU A 15 -12.70 6.83 18.10
C LEU A 15 -11.87 7.89 17.36
N PRO A 16 -11.46 8.98 18.03
CA PRO A 16 -10.41 9.86 17.54
C PRO A 16 -9.08 9.12 17.37
N ASP A 17 -8.26 9.53 16.39
CA ASP A 17 -6.97 8.89 16.08
C ASP A 17 -6.06 8.78 17.32
N ASP A 18 -5.92 9.84 18.11
CA ASP A 18 -5.06 9.85 19.32
C ASP A 18 -5.47 8.77 20.35
N ARG A 19 -6.78 8.58 20.53
CA ARG A 19 -7.33 7.57 21.47
C ARG A 19 -7.20 6.16 20.93
N ALA A 20 -7.34 6.01 19.61
CA ALA A 20 -7.09 4.74 18.95
C ALA A 20 -5.61 4.36 19.05
N GLU A 21 -4.70 5.31 18.84
CA GLU A 21 -3.26 5.11 18.98
C GLU A 21 -2.88 4.69 20.39
N GLU A 22 -3.33 5.42 21.42
CA GLU A 22 -3.12 5.06 22.84
C GLU A 22 -3.60 3.62 23.15
N THR A 23 -4.74 3.23 22.57
CA THR A 23 -5.28 1.88 22.74
C THR A 23 -4.43 0.82 22.05
N LEU A 24 -3.98 1.09 20.83
CA LEU A 24 -3.13 0.18 20.05
C LEU A 24 -1.75 0.01 20.69
N GLU A 25 -1.17 1.08 21.23
CA GLU A 25 0.09 1.05 21.97
C GLU A 25 -0.02 0.16 23.21
N ARG A 26 -1.11 0.30 23.98
CA ARG A 26 -1.38 -0.56 25.14
C ARG A 26 -1.50 -2.04 24.77
N LEU A 27 -2.22 -2.35 23.69
CA LEU A 27 -2.36 -3.72 23.19
C LEU A 27 -1.03 -4.28 22.67
N THR A 28 -0.19 -3.44 22.08
CA THR A 28 1.17 -3.81 21.65
C THR A 28 2.06 -4.09 22.85
N ALA A 29 1.99 -3.27 23.91
CA ALA A 29 2.72 -3.49 25.15
C ALA A 29 2.32 -4.78 25.88
N GLN A 30 1.11 -5.28 25.64
CA GLN A 30 0.62 -6.57 26.14
C GLN A 30 0.89 -7.74 25.19
N HIS A 31 1.65 -7.53 24.12
CA HIS A 31 1.96 -8.53 23.09
C HIS A 31 0.72 -9.12 22.38
N LEU A 32 -0.38 -8.35 22.32
CA LEU A 32 -1.60 -8.74 21.59
C LEU A 32 -1.57 -8.28 20.13
N LEU A 33 -0.73 -7.27 19.85
CA LEU A 33 -0.48 -6.69 18.54
C LEU A 33 1.03 -6.65 18.28
N ASP A 34 1.38 -6.79 17.01
CA ASP A 34 2.70 -6.45 16.49
C ASP A 34 2.62 -5.09 15.78
N ALA A 35 3.65 -4.25 15.95
CA ALA A 35 3.76 -2.95 15.31
C ALA A 35 5.01 -2.89 14.42
N ASP A 36 4.79 -2.73 13.11
CA ASP A 36 5.83 -2.66 12.11
C ASP A 36 5.88 -1.28 11.44
N PHE A 37 7.06 -0.71 11.29
CA PHE A 37 7.22 0.54 10.56
C PHE A 37 7.35 0.29 9.05
N VAL A 38 6.41 0.81 8.26
CA VAL A 38 6.43 0.71 6.79
C VAL A 38 6.79 2.06 6.19
N LYS A 39 7.93 2.10 5.48
CA LYS A 39 8.42 3.32 4.81
C LYS A 39 7.36 3.91 3.88
N GLY A 40 7.05 5.20 4.07
CA GLY A 40 6.05 5.93 3.28
C GLY A 40 4.60 5.68 3.69
N SER A 41 4.34 4.82 4.68
CA SER A 41 3.01 4.51 5.19
C SER A 41 2.86 4.66 6.70
N GLY A 42 3.96 4.84 7.44
CA GLY A 42 3.94 4.93 8.90
C GLY A 42 3.84 3.57 9.57
N VAL A 43 3.46 3.59 10.85
CA VAL A 43 3.29 2.39 11.68
C VAL A 43 2.08 1.58 11.21
N ARG A 44 2.26 0.27 11.13
CA ARG A 44 1.23 -0.71 10.80
C ARG A 44 1.11 -1.72 11.92
N PHE A 45 -0.11 -1.97 12.36
CA PHE A 45 -0.44 -2.91 13.43
C PHE A 45 -0.97 -4.21 12.84
N SER A 46 -0.62 -5.32 13.44
CA SER A 46 -1.09 -6.66 13.06
C SER A 46 -1.56 -7.41 14.30
N TYR A 47 -2.73 -8.04 14.23
CA TYR A 47 -3.18 -8.95 15.29
C TYR A 47 -2.49 -10.30 15.20
N HIS A 48 -2.11 -10.84 16.36
CA HIS A 48 -1.67 -12.23 16.44
C HIS A 48 -2.80 -13.18 15.98
N PRO A 49 -2.52 -14.31 15.30
CA PRO A 49 -3.56 -15.15 14.72
C PRO A 49 -4.58 -15.68 15.73
N LEU A 50 -4.13 -16.01 16.95
CA LEU A 50 -5.00 -16.49 18.04
C LEU A 50 -5.94 -15.39 18.56
N VAL A 51 -5.43 -14.16 18.71
CA VAL A 51 -6.25 -13.01 19.11
C VAL A 51 -7.32 -12.74 18.07
N ARG A 52 -6.96 -12.83 16.78
CA ARG A 52 -7.92 -12.67 15.68
C ARG A 52 -9.00 -13.75 15.67
N LEU A 53 -8.65 -15.00 15.97
CA LEU A 53 -9.62 -16.09 16.06
C LEU A 53 -10.59 -15.87 17.22
N TYR A 54 -10.06 -15.60 18.42
CA TYR A 54 -10.87 -15.30 19.60
C TYR A 54 -11.78 -14.09 19.39
N ALA A 55 -11.25 -13.00 18.85
CA ALA A 55 -12.03 -11.80 18.57
C ALA A 55 -13.18 -12.10 17.62
N ARG A 56 -12.95 -12.90 16.57
CA ARG A 56 -14.00 -13.30 15.61
C ARG A 56 -15.13 -14.05 16.29
N GLU A 57 -14.82 -15.02 17.16
CA GLU A 57 -15.83 -15.77 17.91
C GLU A 57 -16.62 -14.83 18.82
N LEU A 58 -15.93 -14.00 19.59
CA LEU A 58 -16.55 -13.01 20.47
C LEU A 58 -17.46 -12.02 19.72
N THR A 59 -17.09 -11.64 18.49
CA THR A 59 -17.88 -10.68 17.69
C THR A 59 -19.26 -11.26 17.31
N PHE A 60 -19.39 -12.59 17.21
CA PHE A 60 -20.68 -13.21 16.89
C PHE A 60 -21.61 -13.28 18.10
N ASP A 61 -21.04 -13.41 19.30
CA ASP A 61 -21.79 -13.52 20.54
C ASP A 61 -22.18 -12.16 21.13
N VAL A 62 -21.27 -11.17 21.04
CA VAL A 62 -21.43 -9.88 21.72
C VAL A 62 -21.98 -8.79 20.79
N ASP A 63 -21.49 -8.70 19.56
CA ASP A 63 -21.84 -7.59 18.68
C ASP A 63 -23.11 -7.87 17.86
N SER A 64 -23.91 -6.83 17.66
CA SER A 64 -25.03 -6.89 16.72
C SER A 64 -24.55 -6.92 15.27
N MET A 65 -25.36 -7.49 14.37
CA MET A 65 -25.05 -7.49 12.93
C MET A 65 -24.87 -6.06 12.37
N GLN A 66 -25.67 -5.11 12.87
CA GLN A 66 -25.59 -3.70 12.45
C GLN A 66 -24.26 -3.08 12.87
N SER A 67 -23.83 -3.30 14.11
CA SER A 67 -22.55 -2.79 14.63
C SER A 67 -21.37 -3.30 13.81
N ARG A 68 -21.34 -4.61 13.53
CA ARG A 68 -20.29 -5.23 12.70
C ARG A 68 -20.23 -4.64 11.30
N HIS A 69 -21.38 -4.47 10.64
CA HIS A 69 -21.42 -3.87 9.30
C HIS A 69 -20.93 -2.43 9.30
N GLY A 70 -21.37 -1.61 10.26
CA GLY A 70 -20.92 -0.22 10.41
C GLY A 70 -19.41 -0.13 10.59
N ALA A 71 -18.85 -0.94 11.49
CA ALA A 71 -17.41 -0.98 11.73
C ALA A 71 -16.61 -1.34 10.46
N VAL A 72 -17.06 -2.34 9.71
CA VAL A 72 -16.40 -2.75 8.45
C VAL A 72 -16.52 -1.65 7.38
N GLN A 73 -17.69 -1.02 7.23
CA GLN A 73 -17.89 0.06 6.27
C GLN A 73 -16.99 1.27 6.59
N ASN A 74 -16.92 1.67 7.86
CA ASN A 74 -16.06 2.76 8.31
C ASN A 74 -14.58 2.44 8.09
N ALA A 75 -14.15 1.23 8.43
CA ALA A 75 -12.78 0.77 8.22
C ALA A 75 -12.39 0.79 6.74
N LEU A 76 -13.27 0.30 5.85
CA LEU A 76 -13.07 0.31 4.41
C LEU A 76 -13.00 1.73 3.86
N ALA A 77 -13.91 2.61 4.29
CA ALA A 77 -13.88 4.02 3.91
C ALA A 77 -12.53 4.65 4.30
N ALA A 78 -12.08 4.50 5.54
CA ALA A 78 -10.80 5.00 6.02
C ALA A 78 -9.58 4.39 5.28
N TRP A 79 -9.72 3.18 4.75
CA TRP A 79 -8.69 2.57 3.92
C TRP A 79 -8.45 3.35 2.64
N TYR A 80 -9.53 3.74 1.97
CA TYR A 80 -9.51 4.43 0.68
C TYR A 80 -9.40 5.95 0.78
N THR A 81 -9.79 6.56 1.90
CA THR A 81 -9.63 8.00 2.16
C THR A 81 -8.18 8.37 2.50
N ARG A 82 -7.21 7.86 1.72
CA ARG A 82 -5.79 8.15 1.90
C ARG A 82 -5.62 9.68 1.89
N PRO A 83 -5.06 10.32 2.93
CA PRO A 83 -4.61 11.70 2.80
C PRO A 83 -3.58 11.69 1.67
N ALA A 84 -3.84 12.48 0.63
CA ALA A 84 -3.00 12.55 -0.56
C ALA A 84 -1.62 13.09 -0.17
N GLY A 85 -0.75 12.23 0.37
CA GLY A 85 0.68 12.46 0.30
C GLY A 85 1.00 12.63 -1.18
N ALA A 86 1.61 13.77 -1.52
CA ALA A 86 1.82 14.26 -2.89
C ALA A 86 1.82 13.08 -3.87
N LEU A 87 0.72 12.94 -4.61
CA LEU A 87 0.67 11.96 -5.69
C LEU A 87 1.92 12.25 -6.50
N VAL A 88 2.86 11.29 -6.54
CA VAL A 88 3.95 11.37 -7.52
C VAL A 88 3.22 11.59 -8.82
N PRO A 89 3.36 12.74 -9.49
CA PRO A 89 2.67 12.97 -10.73
C PRO A 89 3.07 11.78 -11.59
N LEU A 90 2.08 10.99 -12.01
CA LEU A 90 2.27 10.00 -13.05
C LEU A 90 3.01 10.78 -14.13
N ARG A 91 4.30 10.47 -14.35
CA ARG A 91 5.03 11.08 -15.45
C ARG A 91 4.13 10.84 -16.63
N ALA A 92 3.58 11.91 -17.19
CA ALA A 92 2.79 11.81 -18.39
C ALA A 92 3.70 11.05 -19.36
N THR A 93 3.36 9.80 -19.62
CA THR A 93 4.01 9.05 -20.67
C THR A 93 3.76 9.92 -21.88
N ALA A 94 4.84 10.47 -22.43
CA ALA A 94 4.80 11.28 -23.63
C ALA A 94 3.80 10.60 -24.57
N SER A 95 2.79 11.36 -25.00
CA SER A 95 1.84 10.87 -26.01
C SER A 95 2.65 10.15 -27.09
N PRO A 96 2.32 8.89 -27.44
CA PRO A 96 3.00 8.18 -28.53
C PRO A 96 2.59 8.85 -29.84
N GLY A 97 3.19 10.01 -30.10
CA GLY A 97 2.87 10.90 -31.20
C GLY A 97 4.00 11.85 -31.56
N THR A 98 5.05 11.93 -30.74
CA THR A 98 6.28 12.66 -31.11
C THR A 98 7.44 11.69 -31.17
N GLY A 99 7.45 10.89 -32.24
CA GLY A 99 8.71 10.30 -32.68
C GLY A 99 9.76 11.40 -32.91
N PRO A 100 11.05 11.08 -32.85
CA PRO A 100 12.08 12.06 -33.17
C PRO A 100 11.83 12.59 -34.58
N ALA A 101 11.60 13.89 -34.72
CA ALA A 101 11.61 14.54 -36.02
C ALA A 101 13.04 14.39 -36.58
N VAL A 102 13.25 13.35 -37.36
CA VAL A 102 14.43 13.25 -38.22
C VAL A 102 14.31 14.43 -39.18
N ARG A 103 15.09 15.48 -38.92
CA ARG A 103 15.37 16.50 -39.92
C ARG A 103 16.12 15.79 -41.04
N ALA A 104 15.42 15.50 -42.13
CA ALA A 104 16.06 15.17 -43.39
C ALA A 104 16.81 16.43 -43.86
N GLY A 105 18.07 16.54 -43.44
CA GLY A 105 19.00 17.58 -43.82
C GLY A 105 20.34 16.92 -44.09
N ALA A 106 20.67 16.86 -45.38
CA ALA A 106 21.83 16.22 -45.99
C ALA A 106 23.15 16.31 -45.20
N GLY A 107 23.84 15.17 -45.12
CA GLY A 107 25.30 15.10 -45.01
C GLY A 107 25.86 14.89 -43.61
N ALA A 108 26.02 13.62 -43.22
CA ALA A 108 27.19 13.16 -42.47
C ALA A 108 27.23 11.62 -42.48
N ALA A 109 28.26 11.07 -43.10
CA ALA A 109 28.55 9.64 -43.12
C ALA A 109 28.77 9.14 -41.68
N PHE A 110 28.06 8.08 -41.29
CA PHE A 110 28.41 7.31 -40.10
C PHE A 110 29.33 6.15 -40.51
N PRO A 111 30.47 5.94 -39.82
CA PRO A 111 31.33 4.81 -40.08
C PRO A 111 30.63 3.51 -39.64
N ALA A 112 30.77 2.48 -40.46
CA ALA A 112 30.34 1.13 -40.15
C ALA A 112 31.13 0.61 -38.94
N ALA A 113 30.53 0.64 -37.76
CA ALA A 113 31.05 -0.08 -36.60
C ALA A 113 30.79 -1.57 -36.83
N ALA A 114 31.87 -2.31 -37.06
CA ALA A 114 31.89 -3.76 -37.20
C ALA A 114 31.23 -4.43 -35.99
N LEU A 115 30.22 -5.27 -36.26
CA LEU A 115 29.66 -6.20 -35.28
C LEU A 115 30.72 -7.25 -34.90
N PRO A 116 30.97 -7.51 -33.61
CA PRO A 116 31.78 -8.67 -33.23
C PRO A 116 30.99 -9.96 -33.49
N PRO A 117 31.57 -10.96 -34.18
CA PRO A 117 31.06 -12.32 -34.19
C PRO A 117 31.36 -12.99 -32.83
N GLU A 118 30.76 -14.15 -32.60
CA GLU A 118 30.94 -15.05 -31.44
C GLU A 118 29.91 -14.91 -30.31
N LEU A 119 28.72 -15.48 -30.54
CA LEU A 119 28.16 -16.45 -29.60
C LEU A 119 27.60 -17.63 -30.41
N GLY A 120 28.47 -18.60 -30.65
CA GLY A 120 28.08 -19.92 -31.14
C GLY A 120 27.16 -20.61 -30.14
N PHE A 121 25.99 -21.02 -30.62
CA PHE A 121 25.17 -22.05 -29.99
C PHE A 121 24.80 -23.03 -31.11
N THR A 122 25.46 -24.18 -31.12
CA THR A 122 24.95 -25.37 -31.83
C THR A 122 24.64 -26.42 -30.78
N ALA A 123 23.48 -27.03 -30.98
CA ALA A 123 22.90 -28.12 -30.20
C ALA A 123 23.62 -29.44 -30.46
#